data_AF-A0A345XWS8-F1
#
_entry.id   AF-A0A345XWS8-F1
#
_cell.length_a   1.000
_cell.length_b   1.000
_cell.length_c   1.000
_cell.angle_alpha   90.00
_cell.angle_beta   90.00
_cell.angle_gamma   90.00
#
_symmetry.space_group_name_H-M   'P 1'
#
loop_
_entity.id
_entity.type
_entity.pdbx_description
1 polymer ?
#
loop_
_entity_poly.entity_id
_entity_poly.type
_entity_poly.pdbx_seq_one_letter_code
_entity_poly.pdbx_strand_id
1 'polypeptide(L)'
;MRSRKFAVAAAACAFVLVPAATASAGSGPVPDSSKRAPAKSTAPSAQGNPRSLKAEAVGVCPDAYQIGTTGYVKRGSETIASVKQFYSPTCQENYGYLWVWQGFRDKHGDYDVNSAVYSYSQDEVLGARAWTDSNGQEYWSYPTDTVRDCTAAVGAVRPAGSPLAYQAASSKRC
;
A
#
# COMPACT_ATOMS: atom_id res chain seq x y z
N MET A 1 -4.37 19.99 34.20
CA MET A 1 -4.03 19.36 35.49
C MET A 1 -4.59 17.95 35.53
N ARG A 2 -3.74 16.91 35.48
CA ARG A 2 -4.11 15.53 35.84
C ARG A 2 -2.85 14.73 36.11
N SER A 3 -2.37 14.85 37.34
CA SER A 3 -1.24 14.10 37.88
C SER A 3 -1.59 12.62 38.01
N ARG A 4 -0.84 11.73 37.35
CA ARG A 4 -0.92 10.29 37.61
C ARG A 4 0.07 9.95 38.72
N LYS A 5 -0.47 9.33 39.77
CA LYS A 5 0.23 8.94 40.99
C LYS A 5 1.14 7.74 40.70
N PHE A 6 2.41 7.84 41.08
CA PHE A 6 3.34 6.72 41.12
C PHE A 6 3.05 5.88 42.36
N ALA A 7 2.95 4.56 42.20
CA ALA A 7 3.01 3.61 43.30
C ALA A 7 4.35 2.87 43.22
N VAL A 8 5.18 3.07 44.23
CA VAL A 8 6.45 2.36 44.44
C VAL A 8 6.13 1.11 45.27
N ALA A 9 6.37 -0.07 44.72
CA ALA A 9 6.37 -1.32 45.47
C ALA A 9 7.83 -1.71 45.75
N ALA A 10 8.22 -1.63 47.01
CA ALA A 10 9.47 -2.19 47.52
C ALA A 10 9.31 -3.72 47.65
N ALA A 11 10.20 -4.49 47.02
CA ALA A 11 10.32 -5.92 47.22
C ALA A 11 11.71 -6.24 47.77
N ALA A 12 11.72 -6.92 48.91
CA ALA A 12 12.88 -7.22 49.73
C ALA A 12 13.84 -8.21 49.05
N CYS A 13 15.14 -8.02 49.29
CA CYS A 13 16.22 -8.86 48.82
C CYS A 13 16.18 -10.27 49.47
N ALA A 14 16.20 -11.31 48.65
CA ALA A 14 16.69 -12.63 49.04
C ALA A 14 17.92 -12.95 48.17
N PHE A 15 19.11 -12.83 48.75
CA PHE A 15 20.35 -13.26 48.11
C PHE A 15 20.45 -14.78 48.18
N VAL A 16 20.17 -15.45 47.06
CA VAL A 16 20.50 -16.85 46.85
C VAL A 16 21.83 -16.90 46.10
N LEU A 17 22.86 -17.44 46.73
CA LEU A 17 24.16 -17.72 46.13
C LEU A 17 23.99 -18.79 45.04
N VAL A 18 24.02 -18.38 43.78
CA VAL A 18 24.12 -19.31 42.63
C VAL A 18 25.60 -19.49 42.31
N PRO A 19 26.11 -20.73 42.15
CA PRO A 19 27.47 -20.94 41.68
C PRO A 19 27.63 -20.32 40.29
N ALA A 20 28.70 -19.54 40.09
CA ALA A 20 29.07 -18.99 38.81
C ALA A 20 29.39 -20.13 37.83
N ALA A 21 28.38 -20.59 37.08
CA ALA A 21 28.61 -21.33 35.87
C ALA A 21 29.16 -20.34 34.84
N THR A 22 30.46 -20.39 34.60
CA THR A 22 31.06 -19.80 33.41
C THR A 22 30.44 -20.49 32.21
N ALA A 23 29.41 -19.88 31.61
CA ALA A 23 29.04 -20.20 30.25
C ALA A 23 30.25 -19.83 29.39
N SER A 24 31.07 -20.83 29.07
CA SER A 24 32.04 -20.72 28.00
C SER A 24 31.26 -20.32 26.76
N ALA A 25 31.43 -19.08 26.31
CA ALA A 25 30.95 -18.62 25.02
C ALA A 25 31.61 -19.52 23.98
N GLY A 26 30.90 -20.59 23.60
CA GLY A 26 31.29 -21.43 22.48
C GLY A 26 31.40 -20.51 21.29
N SER A 27 32.59 -20.44 20.70
CA SER A 27 32.84 -19.80 19.41
C SER A 27 32.18 -20.63 18.31
N GLY A 28 30.86 -20.80 18.41
CA GLY A 28 30.06 -21.36 17.34
C GLY A 28 30.11 -20.38 16.17
N PRO A 29 30.25 -20.86 14.93
CA PRO A 29 30.32 -20.00 13.77
C PRO A 29 29.14 -19.04 13.77
N VAL A 30 29.43 -17.74 13.62
CA VAL A 30 28.42 -16.70 13.41
C VAL A 30 27.51 -17.17 12.28
N PRO A 31 26.19 -17.28 12.48
CA PRO A 31 25.30 -17.69 11.41
C PRO A 31 25.46 -16.72 10.23
N ASP A 32 25.93 -17.24 9.10
CA ASP A 32 26.11 -16.53 7.84
C ASP A 32 24.85 -15.73 7.51
N SER A 33 24.88 -14.41 7.72
CA SER A 33 23.79 -13.49 7.35
C SER A 33 23.51 -13.51 5.84
N SER A 34 24.44 -14.05 5.05
CA SER A 34 24.33 -14.33 3.62
C SER A 34 23.36 -15.46 3.25
N LYS A 35 22.88 -16.26 4.22
CA LYS A 35 21.90 -17.35 3.98
C LYS A 35 20.45 -16.96 4.27
N ARG A 36 20.19 -15.77 4.82
CA ARG A 36 18.82 -15.29 5.04
C ARG A 36 18.35 -14.57 3.78
N ALA A 37 17.36 -15.14 3.09
CA ALA A 37 16.69 -14.42 2.01
C ALA A 37 16.22 -13.05 2.52
N PRO A 38 16.44 -11.96 1.75
CA PRO A 38 16.02 -10.63 2.17
C PRO A 38 14.51 -10.62 2.41
N ALA A 39 14.10 -10.01 3.52
CA ALA A 39 12.67 -9.79 3.78
C ALA A 39 12.08 -8.95 2.65
N LYS A 40 10.92 -9.36 2.12
CA LYS A 40 10.21 -8.58 1.10
C LYS A 40 9.70 -7.29 1.73
N SER A 41 9.96 -6.14 1.08
CA SER A 41 9.52 -4.83 1.57
C SER A 41 7.99 -4.73 1.64
N THR A 42 7.49 -4.09 2.68
CA THR A 42 6.08 -3.68 2.85
C THR A 42 5.89 -2.17 2.63
N ALA A 43 6.94 -1.46 2.20
CA ALA A 43 6.84 -0.03 1.94
C ALA A 43 5.99 0.22 0.68
N PRO A 44 5.13 1.25 0.69
CA PRO A 44 4.39 1.65 -0.50
C PRO A 44 5.35 2.20 -1.57
N SER A 45 5.00 2.09 -2.85
CA SER A 45 5.88 2.48 -3.96
C SER A 45 5.12 2.99 -5.18
N ALA A 46 5.74 3.83 -6.00
CA ALA A 46 5.12 4.29 -7.25
C ALA A 46 4.79 3.16 -8.23
N GLN A 47 5.55 2.06 -8.18
CA GLN A 47 5.32 0.85 -8.95
C GLN A 47 4.08 0.09 -8.46
N GLY A 48 3.69 0.27 -7.21
CA GLY A 48 2.63 -0.48 -6.53
C GLY A 48 3.21 -1.69 -5.81
N ASN A 49 3.09 -1.71 -4.48
CA ASN A 49 3.52 -2.85 -3.67
C ASN A 49 2.28 -3.56 -3.11
N PRO A 50 1.93 -4.76 -3.61
CA PRO A 50 0.82 -5.56 -3.09
C PRO A 50 0.98 -5.99 -1.63
N ARG A 51 2.19 -5.85 -1.05
CA ARG A 51 2.48 -6.12 0.37
C ARG A 51 2.47 -4.86 1.23
N SER A 52 2.04 -3.72 0.68
CA SER A 52 1.90 -2.53 1.49
C SER A 52 0.76 -2.71 2.48
N LEU A 53 0.86 -2.03 3.63
CA LEU A 53 -0.20 -2.08 4.65
C LEU A 53 -1.57 -1.70 4.09
N LYS A 54 -1.63 -0.78 3.12
CA LYS A 54 -2.90 -0.37 2.49
C LYS A 54 -3.43 -1.40 1.50
N ALA A 55 -2.55 -2.12 0.81
CA ALA A 55 -2.90 -3.21 -0.07
C ALA A 55 -3.47 -4.39 0.74
N GLU A 56 -2.75 -4.80 1.79
CA GLU A 56 -3.17 -5.88 2.69
C GLU A 56 -4.50 -5.55 3.39
N ALA A 57 -4.69 -4.30 3.82
CA ALA A 57 -5.91 -3.85 4.50
C ALA A 57 -7.19 -3.99 3.64
N VAL A 58 -7.07 -4.14 2.32
CA VAL A 58 -8.21 -4.37 1.43
C VAL A 58 -8.16 -5.68 0.68
N GLY A 59 -7.32 -6.61 1.14
CA GLY A 59 -7.26 -7.96 0.59
C GLY A 59 -6.55 -8.04 -0.77
N VAL A 60 -5.68 -7.09 -1.10
CA VAL A 60 -4.82 -7.26 -2.28
C VAL A 60 -3.87 -8.43 -2.01
N CYS A 61 -3.86 -9.40 -2.91
CA CYS A 61 -3.04 -10.57 -2.73
C CYS A 61 -1.55 -10.27 -2.98
N PRO A 62 -0.63 -10.83 -2.18
CA PRO A 62 0.79 -10.44 -2.18
C PRO A 62 1.55 -10.89 -3.44
N ASP A 63 0.93 -11.72 -4.27
CA ASP A 63 1.40 -12.16 -5.59
C ASP A 63 0.83 -11.31 -6.74
N ALA A 64 -0.02 -10.33 -6.45
CA ALA A 64 -0.56 -9.46 -7.47
C ALA A 64 0.56 -8.73 -8.21
N TYR A 65 0.45 -8.61 -9.52
CA TYR A 65 1.43 -7.91 -10.34
C TYR A 65 0.75 -7.00 -11.35
N GLN A 66 1.45 -5.94 -11.76
CA GLN A 66 0.89 -5.01 -12.72
C GLN A 66 0.64 -5.71 -14.06
N ILE A 67 -0.53 -5.50 -14.62
CA ILE A 67 -0.86 -5.86 -16.00
C ILE A 67 -1.15 -4.60 -16.83
N GLY A 68 -0.80 -4.66 -18.10
CA GLY A 68 -0.94 -3.51 -19.01
C GLY A 68 -0.01 -2.35 -18.70
N THR A 69 -0.21 -1.26 -19.44
CA THR A 69 0.57 -0.02 -19.30
C THR A 69 -0.08 0.95 -18.32
N THR A 70 0.76 1.74 -17.68
CA THR A 70 0.35 2.76 -16.70
C THR A 70 -0.38 3.93 -17.39
N GLY A 71 -1.54 4.30 -16.84
CA GLY A 71 -2.21 5.55 -17.14
C GLY A 71 -1.65 6.69 -16.31
N TYR A 72 -1.69 7.91 -16.83
CA TYR A 72 -1.19 9.11 -16.12
C TYR A 72 -2.28 10.15 -16.01
N VAL A 73 -2.58 10.54 -14.78
CA VAL A 73 -3.48 11.68 -14.50
C VAL A 73 -2.69 12.95 -14.72
N LYS A 74 -3.13 13.77 -15.68
CA LYS A 74 -2.43 15.00 -16.06
C LYS A 74 -3.26 16.24 -15.74
N ARG A 75 -2.58 17.29 -15.25
CA ARG A 75 -3.10 18.65 -15.10
C ARG A 75 -2.23 19.57 -15.95
N GLY A 76 -2.69 19.89 -17.15
CA GLY A 76 -1.85 20.51 -18.17
C GLY A 76 -0.70 19.57 -18.57
N SER A 77 0.54 20.04 -18.48
CA SER A 77 1.74 19.23 -18.73
C SER A 77 2.22 18.44 -17.51
N GLU A 78 1.72 18.74 -16.30
CA GLU A 78 2.13 18.07 -15.07
C GLU A 78 1.44 16.72 -14.91
N THR A 79 2.21 15.68 -14.59
CA THR A 79 1.67 14.38 -14.17
C THR A 79 1.48 14.38 -12.66
N ILE A 80 0.23 14.36 -12.21
CA ILE A 80 -0.11 14.49 -10.78
C ILE A 80 -0.33 13.13 -10.12
N ALA A 81 -0.73 12.12 -10.89
CA ALA A 81 -0.85 10.75 -10.42
C ALA A 81 -0.64 9.74 -11.55
N SER A 82 -0.49 8.47 -11.17
CA SER A 82 -0.49 7.34 -12.10
C SER A 82 -1.52 6.31 -11.68
N VAL A 83 -2.15 5.66 -12.66
CA VAL A 83 -3.16 4.62 -12.50
C VAL A 83 -2.64 3.33 -13.13
N LYS A 84 -2.71 2.23 -12.38
CA LYS A 84 -2.20 0.92 -12.79
C LYS A 84 -3.24 -0.14 -12.46
N GLN A 85 -3.28 -1.19 -13.28
CA GLN A 85 -4.06 -2.38 -13.00
C GLN A 85 -3.16 -3.49 -12.50
N PHE A 86 -3.62 -4.20 -11.47
CA PHE A 86 -2.95 -5.37 -10.92
C PHE A 86 -3.86 -6.59 -11.05
N TYR A 87 -3.24 -7.76 -11.18
CA TYR A 87 -3.91 -9.05 -11.21
C TYR A 87 -3.19 -10.03 -10.29
N SER A 88 -3.94 -10.82 -9.53
CA SER A 88 -3.41 -11.95 -8.74
C SER A 88 -3.88 -13.29 -9.34
N PRO A 89 -2.95 -14.19 -9.68
CA PRO A 89 -3.31 -15.54 -10.12
C PRO A 89 -3.85 -16.41 -8.99
N THR A 90 -3.38 -16.21 -7.75
CA THR A 90 -3.85 -17.00 -6.60
C THR A 90 -5.28 -16.62 -6.20
N CYS A 91 -5.57 -15.33 -6.19
CA CYS A 91 -6.88 -14.83 -5.77
C CYS A 91 -7.88 -14.71 -6.92
N GLN A 92 -7.40 -14.80 -8.16
CA GLN A 92 -8.21 -14.64 -9.36
C GLN A 92 -8.98 -13.31 -9.38
N GLU A 93 -8.32 -12.24 -8.97
CA GLU A 93 -8.91 -10.90 -8.85
C GLU A 93 -8.07 -9.84 -9.58
N ASN A 94 -8.75 -8.81 -10.08
CA ASN A 94 -8.14 -7.58 -10.54
C ASN A 94 -8.28 -6.46 -9.50
N TYR A 95 -7.30 -5.57 -9.48
CA TYR A 95 -7.23 -4.41 -8.58
C TYR A 95 -6.84 -3.15 -9.36
N GLY A 96 -7.46 -2.03 -8.98
CA GLY A 96 -7.05 -0.69 -9.37
C GLY A 96 -6.03 -0.15 -8.36
N TYR A 97 -5.01 0.52 -8.89
CA TYR A 97 -3.99 1.18 -8.09
C TYR A 97 -3.78 2.60 -8.56
N LEU A 98 -3.82 3.57 -7.63
CA LEU A 98 -3.50 4.97 -7.90
C LEU A 98 -2.36 5.43 -6.98
N TRP A 99 -1.35 6.03 -7.61
CA TRP A 99 -0.22 6.67 -6.92
C TRP A 99 -0.18 8.17 -7.21
N VAL A 100 -0.23 8.99 -6.17
CA VAL A 100 -0.12 10.45 -6.27
C VAL A 100 1.34 10.88 -6.19
N TRP A 101 1.82 11.65 -7.18
CA TRP A 101 3.23 12.02 -7.26
C TRP A 101 3.62 13.07 -6.24
N GLN A 102 4.85 12.98 -5.72
CA GLN A 102 5.33 13.88 -4.67
C GLN A 102 5.27 15.35 -5.10
N GLY A 103 5.67 15.67 -6.34
CA GLY A 103 5.65 17.05 -6.83
C GLY A 103 4.25 17.70 -6.87
N PHE A 104 3.18 16.89 -6.93
CA PHE A 104 1.82 17.39 -6.75
C PHE A 104 1.50 17.61 -5.26
N ARG A 105 1.84 16.65 -4.40
CA ARG A 105 1.63 16.73 -2.94
C ARG A 105 2.37 17.89 -2.29
N ASP A 106 3.54 18.25 -2.81
CA ASP A 106 4.32 19.38 -2.30
C ASP A 106 3.61 20.73 -2.52
N LYS A 107 2.67 20.80 -3.48
CA LYS A 107 1.93 22.03 -3.86
C LYS A 107 0.49 22.04 -3.36
N HIS A 108 -0.02 20.89 -2.91
CA HIS A 108 -1.42 20.69 -2.56
C HIS A 108 -1.51 19.90 -1.26
N GLY A 109 -2.15 20.50 -0.24
CA GLY A 109 -2.35 19.85 1.06
C GLY A 109 -3.28 18.64 0.95
N ASP A 110 -4.57 18.91 0.70
CA ASP A 110 -5.60 17.89 0.63
C ASP A 110 -6.22 17.79 -0.79
N TYR A 111 -6.71 16.59 -1.11
CA TYR A 111 -7.32 16.26 -2.39
C TYR A 111 -8.23 15.04 -2.25
N ASP A 112 -9.21 14.94 -3.14
CA ASP A 112 -10.00 13.72 -3.26
C ASP A 112 -9.35 12.77 -4.26
N VAL A 113 -9.49 11.48 -3.99
CA VAL A 113 -8.98 10.41 -4.85
C VAL A 113 -10.05 9.35 -5.03
N ASN A 114 -10.11 8.73 -6.20
CA ASN A 114 -10.76 7.44 -6.36
C ASN A 114 -9.89 6.44 -7.14
N SER A 115 -10.14 5.16 -6.92
CA SER A 115 -9.53 4.08 -7.68
C SER A 115 -10.51 2.91 -7.82
N ALA A 116 -10.57 2.32 -9.01
CA ALA A 116 -11.48 1.23 -9.34
C ALA A 116 -10.93 0.41 -10.52
N VAL A 117 -11.65 -0.65 -10.87
CA VAL A 117 -11.48 -1.40 -12.13
C VAL A 117 -12.73 -1.20 -12.98
N TYR A 118 -12.58 -0.76 -14.21
CA TYR A 118 -13.68 -0.72 -15.17
C TYR A 118 -13.66 -1.99 -16.03
N SER A 119 -14.78 -2.71 -16.06
CA SER A 119 -15.00 -3.87 -16.92
C SER A 119 -15.68 -3.42 -18.21
N TYR A 120 -15.01 -3.62 -19.33
CA TYR A 120 -15.59 -3.40 -20.67
C TYR A 120 -16.56 -4.52 -21.05
N SER A 121 -16.48 -5.68 -20.41
CA SER A 121 -17.40 -6.79 -20.64
C SER A 121 -18.75 -6.55 -19.98
N GLN A 122 -18.73 -5.97 -18.77
CA GLN A 122 -19.92 -5.69 -17.97
C GLN A 122 -20.43 -4.24 -18.15
N ASP A 123 -19.61 -3.37 -18.74
CA ASP A 123 -19.85 -1.92 -18.83
C ASP A 123 -20.06 -1.26 -17.46
N GLU A 124 -19.21 -1.63 -16.48
CA GLU A 124 -19.38 -1.23 -15.08
C GLU A 124 -18.04 -0.88 -14.40
N VAL A 125 -18.10 0.07 -13.46
CA VAL A 125 -17.00 0.39 -12.54
C VAL A 125 -17.13 -0.45 -11.27
N LEU A 126 -16.18 -1.35 -11.07
CA LEU A 126 -16.16 -2.35 -10.00
C LEU A 126 -15.04 -2.07 -9.00
N GLY A 127 -15.24 -2.54 -7.77
CA GLY A 127 -14.24 -2.43 -6.69
C GLY A 127 -13.91 -0.99 -6.29
N ALA A 128 -14.78 -0.02 -6.61
CA ALA A 128 -14.49 1.39 -6.43
C ALA A 128 -14.24 1.76 -4.95
N ARG A 129 -13.23 2.61 -4.75
CA ARG A 129 -12.96 3.28 -3.47
C ARG A 129 -12.71 4.75 -3.70
N ALA A 130 -13.18 5.57 -2.77
CA ALA A 130 -12.98 7.01 -2.77
C ALA A 130 -12.46 7.48 -1.41
N TRP A 131 -11.64 8.52 -1.44
CA TRP A 131 -11.12 9.21 -0.28
C TRP A 131 -11.33 10.69 -0.50
N THR A 132 -11.99 11.34 0.46
CA THR A 132 -12.17 12.79 0.47
C THR A 132 -11.14 13.41 1.40
N ASP A 133 -10.71 14.65 1.10
CA ASP A 133 -9.80 15.42 1.95
C ASP A 133 -8.55 14.62 2.39
N SER A 134 -7.94 13.91 1.43
CA SER A 134 -6.80 13.05 1.66
C SER A 134 -5.49 13.74 1.26
N ASN A 135 -4.39 13.34 1.90
CA ASN A 135 -3.03 13.79 1.58
C ASN A 135 -2.04 12.62 1.39
N GLY A 136 -2.58 11.42 1.23
CA GLY A 136 -1.83 10.16 1.11
C GLY A 136 -1.24 9.93 -0.28
N GLN A 137 -0.26 9.04 -0.39
CA GLN A 137 0.41 8.79 -1.68
C GLN A 137 -0.14 7.58 -2.44
N GLU A 138 -0.66 6.61 -1.71
CA GLU A 138 -1.00 5.27 -2.18
C GLU A 138 -2.48 4.97 -1.96
N TYR A 139 -3.14 4.46 -3.01
CA TYR A 139 -4.56 4.12 -3.02
C TYR A 139 -4.81 2.84 -3.82
N TRP A 140 -5.47 1.87 -3.19
CA TRP A 140 -5.85 0.58 -3.78
C TRP A 140 -7.37 0.49 -3.84
N SER A 141 -7.94 0.03 -4.95
CA SER A 141 -9.35 -0.35 -5.04
C SER A 141 -9.65 -1.59 -4.18
N TYR A 142 -10.93 -1.94 -4.04
CA TYR A 142 -11.28 -3.29 -3.61
C TYR A 142 -10.99 -4.31 -4.72
N PRO A 143 -10.78 -5.60 -4.36
CA PRO A 143 -10.72 -6.70 -5.32
C PRO A 143 -11.95 -6.77 -6.20
N THR A 144 -11.77 -7.29 -7.41
CA THR A 144 -12.86 -7.56 -8.35
C THR A 144 -12.66 -8.91 -9.04
N ASP A 145 -13.69 -9.75 -9.03
CA ASP A 145 -13.73 -11.01 -9.79
C ASP A 145 -14.04 -10.72 -11.26
N THR A 146 -13.05 -10.19 -11.97
CA THR A 146 -13.17 -9.71 -13.36
C THR A 146 -12.05 -10.23 -14.25
N VAL A 147 -11.37 -11.30 -13.84
CA VAL A 147 -10.17 -11.81 -14.56
C VAL A 147 -10.51 -12.43 -15.90
N ARG A 148 -11.79 -12.73 -16.13
CA ARG A 148 -12.34 -13.18 -17.41
C ARG A 148 -12.83 -12.04 -18.30
N ASP A 149 -12.80 -10.82 -17.78
CA ASP A 149 -13.27 -9.63 -18.47
C ASP A 149 -12.11 -8.88 -19.11
N CYS A 150 -12.44 -8.17 -20.18
CA CYS A 150 -11.60 -7.10 -20.62
C CYS A 150 -11.72 -5.93 -19.64
N THR A 151 -10.63 -5.52 -18.98
CA THR A 151 -10.65 -4.54 -17.89
C THR A 151 -9.58 -3.45 -18.04
N ALA A 152 -9.79 -2.30 -17.41
CA ALA A 152 -8.77 -1.29 -17.17
C ALA A 152 -8.90 -0.76 -15.74
N ALA A 153 -7.80 -0.50 -15.05
CA ALA A 153 -7.85 0.32 -13.85
C ALA A 153 -8.20 1.75 -14.21
N VAL A 154 -9.08 2.37 -13.43
CA VAL A 154 -9.47 3.76 -13.55
C VAL A 154 -9.24 4.47 -12.22
N GLY A 155 -8.97 5.77 -12.30
CA GLY A 155 -8.81 6.57 -11.10
C GLY A 155 -8.74 8.05 -11.40
N ALA A 156 -9.06 8.84 -10.38
CA ALA A 156 -9.12 10.28 -10.47
C ALA A 156 -8.54 10.96 -9.23
N VAL A 157 -8.03 12.18 -9.42
CA VAL A 157 -7.54 13.07 -8.37
C VAL A 157 -8.19 14.44 -8.56
N ARG A 158 -8.79 14.96 -7.49
CA ARG A 158 -9.37 16.31 -7.45
C ARG A 158 -8.67 17.13 -6.37
N PRO A 159 -7.83 18.10 -6.74
CA PRO A 159 -7.23 19.03 -5.78
C PRO A 159 -8.31 19.79 -5.02
N ALA A 160 -8.09 20.08 -3.73
CA ALA A 160 -8.97 20.94 -2.97
C ALA A 160 -9.24 22.28 -3.70
N GLY A 161 -10.50 22.72 -3.69
CA GLY A 161 -10.94 23.93 -4.41
C GLY A 161 -11.09 23.78 -5.93
N SER A 162 -10.72 22.63 -6.51
CA SER A 162 -10.97 22.37 -7.93
C SER A 162 -12.41 21.91 -8.18
N PRO A 163 -13.11 22.46 -9.18
CA PRO A 163 -14.48 22.07 -9.49
C PRO A 163 -14.58 20.69 -10.15
N LEU A 164 -13.49 20.21 -10.76
CA LEU A 164 -13.47 18.97 -11.56
C LEU A 164 -12.29 18.09 -11.16
N ALA A 165 -12.49 16.77 -11.22
CA ALA A 165 -11.42 15.81 -11.05
C ALA A 165 -10.64 15.62 -12.37
N TYR A 166 -9.35 15.34 -12.24
CA TYR A 166 -8.52 14.85 -13.34
C TYR A 166 -8.47 13.33 -13.26
N GLN A 167 -8.64 12.65 -14.38
CA GLN A 167 -8.77 11.19 -14.42
C GLN A 167 -7.86 10.55 -15.46
N ALA A 168 -7.57 9.27 -15.27
CA ALA A 168 -6.87 8.44 -16.23
C ALA A 168 -7.32 6.99 -16.11
N ALA A 169 -7.02 6.21 -17.14
CA ALA A 169 -7.15 4.77 -17.15
C ALA A 169 -5.82 4.11 -17.54
N SER A 170 -5.55 2.92 -17.02
CA SER A 170 -4.50 2.06 -17.58
C SER A 170 -4.91 1.55 -18.97
N SER A 171 -4.00 0.89 -19.69
CA SER A 171 -4.41 0.19 -20.91
C SER A 171 -5.43 -0.89 -20.61
N LYS A 172 -6.40 -1.07 -21.51
CA LYS A 172 -7.30 -2.22 -21.53
C LYS A 172 -6.52 -3.54 -21.59
N ARG A 173 -6.91 -4.50 -20.75
CA ARG A 173 -6.37 -5.86 -20.70
C ARG A 173 -7.46 -6.89 -20.88
N CYS A 174 -7.23 -7.76 -21.84
CA CYS A 174 -7.81 -9.08 -22.01
C CYS A 174 -6.59 -10.04 -22.19
#